data_AF-A0A4Q9QPY4-F1
#
_entry.id   AF-A0A4Q9QPY4-F1
#
_cell.length_a   1.000
_cell.length_b   1.000
_cell.length_c   1.000
_cell.angle_alpha   90.00
_cell.angle_beta   90.00
_cell.angle_gamma   90.00
#
_symmetry.space_group_name_H-M   'P 1'
#
loop_
_entity.id
_entity.type
_entity.pdbx_description
1 polymer ?
#
loop_
_entity_poly.entity_id
_entity_poly.type
_entity_poly.pdbx_seq_one_letter_code
_entity_poly.pdbx_strand_id
1 'polypeptide(L)'
;MIEPERIVALSHDVEVLAGRGINDIQKITQQTRLLAINALIEAAHAGEAGRGFAVVAEEVKAISERITGIAASLTRDLQSAVSELSELGRGMCFDVRGQRLADLSLNMIEIIDRNLYERSCDVRWWATDASLVEALCLRTAEACAHASQRLGVILSAYTVYLDIWLTDTEGTIIASGRPDTYRRVPGADVSQADWFQAAMRHRDGDQYHAGAVQQEPLLENARSCIFSAAVFGGAQGGERIGTIGILFDWQNQARSVIDGVRLSDEERARSQLMLVDAQHRLIASSDPKAQLGTSIALQLRQDQKTGYCSLNDHTIQAYSLTPGFETYAGLGWYGVIEQRLPNQEPGAPGI
;
A
#
# COMPACT_ATOMS: atom_id res chain seq x y z
N MET A 1 15.61 19.49 3.25
CA MET A 1 14.20 19.07 3.35
C MET A 1 13.79 19.29 4.80
N ILE A 2 12.68 19.96 5.06
CA ILE A 2 12.21 20.17 6.45
C ILE A 2 11.55 18.87 6.88
N GLU A 3 12.10 18.20 7.89
CA GLU A 3 11.49 17.01 8.50
C GLU A 3 10.31 17.46 9.38
N PRO A 4 9.06 17.07 9.08
CA PRO A 4 7.90 17.42 9.89
C PRO A 4 8.07 17.03 11.37
N GLU A 5 8.86 15.98 11.64
CA GLU A 5 9.27 15.56 12.97
C GLU A 5 9.98 16.69 13.75
N ARG A 6 10.78 17.50 13.06
CA ARG A 6 11.52 18.62 13.66
C ARG A 6 10.61 19.79 14.04
N ILE A 7 9.48 19.97 13.35
CA ILE A 7 8.46 20.97 13.71
C ILE A 7 7.80 20.57 15.03
N VAL A 8 7.43 19.29 15.18
CA VAL A 8 6.85 18.76 16.42
C VAL A 8 7.84 18.89 17.59
N ALA A 9 9.11 18.54 17.37
CA ALA A 9 10.15 18.67 18.38
C ALA A 9 10.36 20.13 18.80
N LEU A 10 10.52 21.05 17.84
CA LEU A 10 10.73 22.47 18.12
C LEU A 10 9.54 23.11 18.84
N SER A 11 8.30 22.70 18.52
CA SER A 11 7.09 23.16 19.23
C SER A 11 7.14 22.81 20.72
N HIS A 12 7.62 21.61 21.05
CA HIS A 12 7.80 21.19 22.43
C HIS A 12 8.90 21.99 23.14
N ASP A 13 10.03 22.25 22.46
CA ASP A 13 11.12 23.06 23.02
C ASP A 13 10.67 24.50 23.32
N VAL A 14 9.87 25.09 22.42
CA VAL A 14 9.29 26.43 22.60
C VAL A 14 8.37 26.46 23.82
N GLU A 15 7.53 25.44 24.01
CA GLU A 15 6.67 25.31 25.19
C GLU A 15 7.47 25.30 26.49
N VAL A 16 8.51 24.46 26.55
CA VAL A 16 9.36 24.32 27.74
C VAL A 16 10.11 25.62 28.03
N LEU A 17 10.70 26.25 27.02
CA LEU A 17 11.50 27.46 27.20
C LEU A 17 10.64 28.66 27.61
N ALA A 18 9.53 28.89 26.91
CA ALA A 18 8.63 30.01 27.24
C ALA A 18 7.89 29.76 28.57
N GLY A 19 7.52 28.51 28.88
CA GLY A 19 6.95 28.14 30.18
C GLY A 19 7.89 28.46 31.35
N ARG A 20 9.20 28.19 31.22
CA ARG A 20 10.21 28.57 32.22
C ARG A 20 10.28 30.09 32.41
N GLY A 21 10.38 30.85 31.32
CA GLY A 21 10.45 32.31 31.38
C GLY A 21 9.24 32.95 32.04
N ILE A 22 8.03 32.48 31.70
CA ILE A 22 6.79 32.99 32.31
C ILE A 22 6.72 32.67 33.80
N ASN A 23 7.12 31.46 34.21
CA ASN A 23 7.17 31.07 35.62
C ASN A 23 8.13 31.97 36.42
N ASP A 24 9.28 32.32 35.86
CA ASP A 24 10.23 33.20 36.54
C ASP A 24 9.71 34.65 36.63
N ILE A 25 9.02 35.15 35.60
CA ILE A 25 8.31 36.44 35.66
C ILE A 25 7.27 36.43 36.79
N GLN A 26 6.48 35.35 36.90
CA GLN A 26 5.47 35.22 37.96
C GLN A 26 6.10 35.24 39.36
N LYS A 27 7.21 34.53 39.57
CA LYS A 27 7.95 34.54 40.86
C LYS A 27 8.46 35.93 41.22
N ILE A 28 9.12 36.62 40.27
CA ILE A 28 9.63 37.98 40.49
C ILE A 28 8.46 38.92 40.81
N THR A 29 7.40 38.86 40.02
CA THR A 29 6.20 39.70 40.19
C THR A 29 5.53 39.47 41.55
N GLN A 30 5.46 38.22 42.02
CA GLN A 30 4.93 37.89 43.33
C GLN A 30 5.79 38.45 44.45
N GLN A 31 7.12 38.37 44.33
CA GLN A 31 8.04 38.99 45.29
C GLN A 31 7.89 40.52 45.31
N THR A 32 7.81 41.17 44.14
CA THR A 32 7.59 42.61 44.03
C THR A 32 6.27 43.03 44.67
N ARG A 33 5.20 42.25 44.47
CA ARG A 33 3.90 42.50 45.10
C ARG A 33 3.97 42.42 46.62
N LEU A 34 4.68 41.43 47.17
CA LEU A 34 4.89 41.30 48.61
C LEU A 34 5.71 42.47 49.18
N LEU A 35 6.75 42.92 48.47
CA LEU A 35 7.51 44.12 48.84
C LEU A 35 6.62 45.37 48.87
N ALA A 36 5.75 45.55 47.87
CA ALA A 36 4.81 46.66 47.82
C ALA A 36 3.80 46.63 48.98
N ILE A 37 3.29 45.45 49.33
CA ILE A 37 2.39 45.27 50.49
C ILE A 37 3.13 45.63 51.79
N ASN A 38 4.36 45.16 51.97
CA ASN A 38 5.17 45.51 53.15
C ASN A 38 5.41 47.02 53.23
N ALA A 39 5.69 47.67 52.10
CA ALA A 39 5.86 49.13 52.04
C ALA A 39 4.56 49.89 52.35
N LEU A 40 3.40 49.39 51.93
CA LEU A 40 2.09 49.95 52.30
C LEU A 40 1.84 49.87 53.82
N ILE A 41 2.19 48.74 54.44
CA ILE A 41 2.07 48.55 55.89
C ILE A 41 2.96 49.55 56.64
N GLU A 42 4.22 49.70 56.22
CA GLU A 42 5.16 50.61 56.87
C GLU A 42 4.78 52.08 56.66
N ALA A 43 4.27 52.42 55.47
CA ALA A 43 3.74 53.75 55.19
C ALA A 43 2.53 54.09 56.06
N ALA A 44 1.66 53.11 56.35
CA ALA A 44 0.54 53.27 57.28
C ALA A 44 1.02 53.47 58.73
N HIS A 45 2.06 52.74 59.16
CA HIS A 45 2.68 52.93 60.48
C HIS A 45 3.32 54.31 60.64
N ALA A 46 3.92 54.86 59.59
CA ALA A 46 4.54 56.19 59.60
C ALA A 46 3.52 57.36 59.57
N GLY A 47 2.22 57.07 59.42
CA GLY A 47 1.15 58.08 59.45
C GLY A 47 1.30 59.13 58.34
N GLU A 48 1.22 60.41 58.71
CA GLU A 48 1.35 61.54 57.76
C GLU A 48 2.70 61.55 57.02
N ALA A 49 3.79 61.11 57.67
CA ALA A 49 5.12 61.06 57.04
C ALA A 49 5.23 59.96 55.96
N GLY A 50 4.38 58.93 56.01
CA GLY A 50 4.36 57.80 55.07
C GLY A 50 3.51 58.01 53.82
N ARG A 51 2.72 59.09 53.74
CA ARG A 51 1.74 59.31 52.64
C ARG A 51 2.32 59.21 51.24
N GLY A 52 3.50 59.79 51.01
CA GLY A 52 4.17 59.73 49.70
C GLY A 52 4.63 58.32 49.33
N PHE A 53 5.12 57.56 50.32
CA PHE A 53 5.52 56.17 50.15
C PHE A 53 4.32 55.25 49.88
N ALA A 54 3.18 55.51 50.53
CA ALA A 54 1.95 54.74 50.30
C ALA A 54 1.50 54.80 48.83
N VAL A 55 1.54 55.99 48.21
CA VAL A 55 1.17 56.18 46.79
C VAL A 55 2.07 55.36 45.87
N VAL A 56 3.39 55.39 46.09
CA VAL A 56 4.34 54.63 45.28
C VAL A 56 4.11 53.12 45.46
N ALA A 57 3.89 52.67 46.69
CA ALA A 57 3.67 51.27 46.99
C ALA A 57 2.35 50.74 46.38
N GLU A 58 1.28 51.54 46.36
CA GLU A 58 0.02 51.22 45.67
C GLU A 58 0.25 51.06 44.15
N GLU A 59 1.02 51.95 43.53
CA GLU A 59 1.35 51.89 42.10
C GLU A 59 2.17 50.63 41.76
N VAL A 60 3.18 50.29 42.57
CA VAL A 60 3.99 49.06 42.37
C VAL A 60 3.13 47.80 42.53
N LYS A 61 2.18 47.79 43.47
CA LYS A 61 1.22 46.69 43.64
C LYS A 61 0.33 46.56 42.40
N ALA A 62 -0.21 47.66 41.90
CA ALA A 62 -1.05 47.67 40.70
C ALA A 62 -0.29 47.19 39.45
N ILE A 63 0.97 47.63 39.27
CA ILE A 63 1.85 47.14 38.20
C ILE A 63 2.06 45.62 38.33
N SER A 64 2.33 45.12 39.53
CA SER A 64 2.55 43.69 39.77
C SER A 64 1.30 42.85 39.45
N GLU A 65 0.11 43.33 39.81
CA GLU A 65 -1.16 42.68 39.46
C GLU A 65 -1.38 42.64 37.94
N ARG A 66 -1.05 43.74 37.24
CA ARG A 66 -1.13 43.80 35.77
C ARG A 66 -0.13 42.86 35.09
N ILE A 67 1.12 42.78 35.59
CA ILE A 67 2.12 41.81 35.07
C ILE A 67 1.63 40.38 35.28
N THR A 68 1.03 40.07 36.44
CA THR A 68 0.47 38.74 36.74
C THR A 68 -0.63 38.37 35.73
N GLY A 69 -1.52 39.32 35.41
CA GLY A 69 -2.56 39.14 34.39
C GLY A 69 -1.98 38.90 32.99
N ILE A 70 -0.96 39.67 32.60
CA ILE A 70 -0.27 39.49 31.31
C ILE A 70 0.41 38.12 31.24
N ALA A 71 1.14 37.73 32.29
CA ALA A 71 1.81 36.44 32.37
C ALA A 71 0.81 35.28 32.23
N ALA A 72 -0.34 35.37 32.89
CA ALA A 72 -1.40 34.36 32.78
C ALA A 72 -2.02 34.29 31.37
N SER A 73 -2.21 35.42 30.70
CA SER A 73 -2.66 35.43 29.29
C SER A 73 -1.62 34.78 28.39
N LEU A 74 -0.34 35.16 28.52
CA LEU A 74 0.75 34.60 27.73
C LEU A 74 0.86 33.08 27.91
N THR A 75 0.69 32.54 29.12
CA THR A 75 0.66 31.08 29.33
C THR A 75 -0.46 30.44 28.52
N ARG A 76 -1.67 30.99 28.56
CA ARG A 76 -2.83 30.44 27.87
C ARG A 76 -2.65 30.49 26.36
N ASP A 77 -2.21 31.63 25.85
CA ASP A 77 -2.02 31.86 24.41
C ASP A 77 -0.91 30.95 23.86
N LEU A 78 0.19 30.80 24.62
CA LEU A 78 1.28 29.88 24.30
C LEU A 78 0.82 28.42 24.27
N GLN A 79 0.09 27.96 25.29
CA GLN A 79 -0.45 26.60 25.35
C GLN A 79 -1.36 26.30 24.16
N SER A 80 -2.23 27.25 23.80
CA SER A 80 -3.10 27.12 22.63
C SER A 80 -2.28 27.01 21.34
N ALA A 81 -1.31 27.89 21.14
CA ALA A 81 -0.48 27.91 19.94
C ALA A 81 0.40 26.66 19.79
N VAL A 82 1.00 26.19 20.89
CA VAL A 82 1.79 24.95 20.91
C VAL A 82 0.92 23.73 20.61
N SER A 83 -0.29 23.67 21.18
CA SER A 83 -1.22 22.57 20.91
C SER A 83 -1.60 22.51 19.43
N GLU A 84 -1.93 23.66 18.84
CA GLU A 84 -2.27 23.78 17.41
C GLU A 84 -1.07 23.40 16.53
N LEU A 85 0.14 23.88 16.85
CA LEU A 85 1.36 23.51 16.14
C LEU A 85 1.69 22.01 16.23
N SER A 86 1.46 21.40 17.40
CA SER A 86 1.68 19.96 17.59
C SER A 86 0.69 19.14 16.77
N GLU A 87 -0.58 19.54 16.73
CA GLU A 87 -1.61 18.89 15.92
C GLU A 87 -1.30 19.00 14.43
N LEU A 88 -0.97 20.20 13.95
CA LEU A 88 -0.56 20.44 12.57
C LEU A 88 0.69 19.62 12.20
N GLY A 89 1.71 19.62 13.06
CA GLY A 89 2.94 18.86 12.84
C GLY A 89 2.68 17.35 12.76
N ARG A 90 1.84 16.80 13.64
CA ARG A 90 1.43 15.38 13.58
C ARG A 90 0.64 15.06 12.32
N GLY A 91 -0.28 15.93 11.91
CA GLY A 91 -1.03 15.81 10.66
C GLY A 91 -0.10 15.77 9.44
N MET A 92 0.87 16.69 9.38
CA MET A 92 1.87 16.71 8.31
C MET A 92 2.74 15.44 8.29
N CYS A 93 3.19 14.95 9.46
CA CYS A 93 3.92 13.67 9.55
C CYS A 93 3.08 12.50 8.99
N PHE A 94 1.80 12.45 9.34
CA PHE A 94 0.87 11.43 8.87
C PHE A 94 0.69 11.52 7.35
N ASP A 95 0.47 12.71 6.81
CA ASP A 95 0.25 12.91 5.38
C ASP A 95 1.49 12.59 4.54
N VAL A 96 2.68 13.03 4.96
CA VAL A 96 3.93 12.73 4.25
C VAL A 96 4.19 11.22 4.19
N ARG A 97 3.95 10.51 5.31
CA ARG A 97 4.10 9.04 5.36
C ARG A 97 3.04 8.35 4.52
N GLY A 98 1.78 8.77 4.66
CA GLY A 98 0.65 8.23 3.92
C GLY A 98 0.81 8.37 2.41
N GLN A 99 1.20 9.55 1.93
CA GLN A 99 1.49 9.81 0.52
C GLN A 99 2.61 8.90 0.01
N ARG A 100 3.73 8.82 0.73
CA ARG A 100 4.84 7.93 0.33
C ARG A 100 4.40 6.46 0.24
N LEU A 101 3.60 5.97 1.20
CA LEU A 101 3.11 4.59 1.17
C LEU A 101 2.12 4.36 0.02
N ALA A 102 1.29 5.34 -0.29
CA ALA A 102 0.37 5.29 -1.43
C ALA A 102 1.14 5.27 -2.77
N ASP A 103 2.24 6.03 -2.88
CA ASP A 103 3.12 6.00 -4.05
C ASP A 103 3.84 4.65 -4.19
N LEU A 104 4.34 4.09 -3.08
CA LEU A 104 4.95 2.75 -3.10
C LEU A 104 3.94 1.66 -3.48
N SER A 105 2.71 1.77 -2.97
CA SER A 105 1.58 0.91 -3.33
C SER A 105 1.24 1.02 -4.82
N LEU A 106 1.26 2.23 -5.37
CA LEU A 106 1.01 2.47 -6.79
C LEU A 106 2.09 1.82 -7.67
N ASN A 107 3.36 2.06 -7.36
CA ASN A 107 4.48 1.44 -8.08
C ASN A 107 4.41 -0.09 -8.02
N MET A 108 4.00 -0.64 -6.87
CA MET A 108 3.84 -2.09 -6.69
C MET A 108 2.75 -2.66 -7.62
N ILE A 109 1.57 -2.03 -7.68
CA ILE A 109 0.47 -2.53 -8.53
C ILE A 109 0.70 -2.26 -10.02
N GLU A 110 1.40 -1.19 -10.39
CA GLU A 110 1.78 -0.89 -11.78
C GLU A 110 2.71 -1.95 -12.38
N ILE A 111 3.67 -2.46 -11.61
CA ILE A 111 4.55 -3.55 -12.06
C ILE A 111 3.74 -4.82 -12.33
N ILE A 112 2.74 -5.11 -11.48
CA ILE A 112 1.82 -6.23 -11.70
C ILE A 112 1.03 -6.04 -12.97
N ASP A 113 0.42 -4.87 -13.19
CA ASP A 113 -0.36 -4.59 -14.41
C ASP A 113 0.46 -4.77 -15.68
N ARG A 114 1.69 -4.25 -15.69
CA ARG A 114 2.59 -4.44 -16.84
C ARG A 114 2.89 -5.91 -17.08
N ASN A 115 3.19 -6.65 -16.01
CA ASN A 115 3.45 -8.09 -16.11
C ASN A 115 2.23 -8.84 -16.67
N LEU A 116 1.02 -8.50 -16.24
CA LEU A 116 -0.23 -9.12 -16.67
C LEU A 116 -0.63 -8.71 -18.09
N TYR A 117 -0.39 -7.46 -18.49
CA TYR A 117 -0.59 -6.98 -19.85
C TYR A 117 0.19 -7.84 -20.86
N GLU A 118 1.47 -8.09 -20.58
CA GLU A 118 2.29 -8.94 -21.47
C GLU A 118 1.67 -10.33 -21.65
N ARG A 119 1.11 -10.95 -20.59
CA ARG A 119 0.47 -12.28 -20.69
C ARG A 119 -0.76 -12.27 -21.58
N SER A 120 -1.53 -11.17 -21.57
CA SER A 120 -2.68 -11.01 -22.48
C SER A 120 -2.26 -10.99 -23.95
N CYS A 121 -1.09 -10.46 -24.26
CA CYS A 121 -0.53 -10.47 -25.60
C CYS A 121 0.06 -11.84 -25.94
N ASP A 122 0.85 -12.41 -25.03
CA ASP A 122 1.49 -13.72 -25.17
C ASP A 122 0.46 -14.80 -25.53
N VAL A 123 -0.65 -14.90 -24.77
CA VAL A 123 -1.65 -15.95 -24.98
C VAL A 123 -2.33 -15.88 -26.35
N ARG A 124 -2.64 -14.67 -26.82
CA ARG A 124 -3.29 -14.46 -28.12
C ARG A 124 -2.32 -14.72 -29.26
N TRP A 125 -1.07 -14.30 -29.11
CA TRP A 125 -0.04 -14.57 -30.10
C TRP A 125 0.22 -16.07 -30.25
N TRP A 126 0.44 -16.77 -29.14
CA TRP A 126 0.72 -18.21 -29.17
C TRP A 126 -0.48 -19.06 -29.58
N ALA A 127 -1.71 -18.57 -29.41
CA ALA A 127 -2.90 -19.20 -29.97
C ALA A 127 -2.86 -19.30 -31.51
N THR A 128 -2.02 -18.51 -32.18
CA THR A 128 -1.91 -18.49 -33.66
C THR A 128 -0.72 -19.31 -34.19
N ASP A 129 0.08 -19.93 -33.32
CA ASP A 129 1.25 -20.70 -33.76
C ASP A 129 0.82 -21.94 -34.56
N ALA A 130 1.44 -22.10 -35.73
CA ALA A 130 1.07 -23.12 -36.71
C ALA A 130 1.17 -24.54 -36.14
N SER A 131 2.10 -24.79 -35.23
CA SER A 131 2.32 -26.11 -34.61
C SER A 131 1.17 -26.49 -33.67
N LEU A 132 0.59 -25.50 -32.97
CA LEU A 132 -0.57 -25.71 -32.10
C LEU A 132 -1.85 -25.92 -32.93
N VAL A 133 -2.02 -25.12 -33.99
CA VAL A 133 -3.14 -25.26 -34.94
C VAL A 133 -3.09 -26.64 -35.61
N GLU A 134 -1.92 -27.06 -36.08
CA GLU A 134 -1.72 -28.38 -36.71
C GLU A 134 -2.04 -29.52 -35.75
N ALA A 135 -1.59 -29.45 -34.49
CA ALA A 135 -1.91 -30.46 -33.49
C ALA A 135 -3.42 -30.62 -33.24
N LEU A 136 -4.17 -29.50 -33.20
CA LEU A 136 -5.63 -29.52 -33.04
C LEU A 136 -6.37 -30.04 -34.27
N CYS A 137 -5.85 -29.77 -35.47
CA CYS A 137 -6.41 -30.24 -36.74
C CYS A 137 -6.15 -31.74 -36.98
N LEU A 138 -4.90 -32.18 -36.80
CA LEU A 138 -4.49 -33.56 -37.11
C LEU A 138 -4.76 -34.53 -35.97
N ARG A 139 -4.62 -34.09 -34.71
CA ARG A 139 -4.78 -34.90 -33.50
C ARG A 139 -3.96 -36.20 -33.48
N THR A 140 -2.85 -36.24 -34.20
CA THR A 140 -1.92 -37.37 -34.18
C THR A 140 -0.94 -37.22 -33.01
N ALA A 141 -0.43 -38.36 -32.51
CA ALA A 141 0.58 -38.34 -31.45
C ALA A 141 1.84 -37.54 -31.84
N GLU A 142 2.22 -37.60 -33.12
CA GLU A 142 3.36 -36.85 -33.67
C GLU A 142 3.12 -35.33 -33.66
N ALA A 143 1.94 -34.87 -34.10
CA ALA A 143 1.60 -33.45 -34.10
C ALA A 143 1.49 -32.90 -32.66
N CYS A 144 0.87 -33.64 -31.74
CA CYS A 144 0.79 -33.27 -30.33
C CYS A 144 2.18 -33.23 -29.65
N ALA A 145 3.08 -34.15 -30.01
CA ALA A 145 4.47 -34.14 -29.54
C ALA A 145 5.24 -32.93 -30.09
N HIS A 146 5.04 -32.58 -31.37
CA HIS A 146 5.65 -31.39 -31.96
C HIS A 146 5.16 -30.10 -31.29
N ALA A 147 3.85 -29.98 -31.05
CA ALA A 147 3.27 -28.85 -30.31
C ALA A 147 3.86 -28.77 -28.89
N SER A 148 3.97 -29.90 -28.18
CA SER A 148 4.58 -29.95 -26.84
C SER A 148 6.04 -29.49 -26.86
N GLN A 149 6.83 -29.91 -27.86
CA GLN A 149 8.20 -29.44 -28.04
C GLN A 149 8.26 -27.92 -28.27
N ARG A 150 7.36 -27.38 -29.09
CA ARG A 150 7.28 -25.93 -29.37
C ARG A 150 6.93 -25.13 -28.13
N LEU A 151 5.94 -25.60 -27.35
CA LEU A 151 5.59 -25.02 -26.05
C LEU A 151 6.79 -25.05 -25.08
N GLY A 152 7.57 -26.14 -25.07
CA GLY A 152 8.81 -26.24 -24.29
C GLY A 152 9.87 -25.21 -24.69
N VAL A 153 10.03 -24.93 -25.99
CA VAL A 153 10.93 -23.86 -26.48
C VAL A 153 10.46 -22.50 -25.99
N ILE A 154 9.16 -22.20 -26.05
CA ILE A 154 8.59 -20.96 -25.52
C ILE A 154 8.92 -20.83 -24.02
N LEU A 155 8.66 -21.88 -23.24
CA LEU A 155 8.93 -21.89 -21.79
C LEU A 155 10.42 -21.75 -21.43
N SER A 156 11.33 -22.11 -22.34
CA SER A 156 12.77 -21.89 -22.14
C SER A 156 13.17 -20.41 -22.28
N ALA A 157 12.44 -19.65 -23.09
CA ALA A 157 12.65 -18.21 -23.27
C ALA A 157 11.85 -17.37 -22.27
N TYR A 158 10.67 -17.85 -21.86
CA TYR A 158 9.76 -17.14 -20.96
C TYR A 158 9.64 -17.89 -19.63
N THR A 159 10.53 -17.56 -18.68
CA THR A 159 10.68 -18.27 -17.40
C THR A 159 9.59 -17.96 -16.37
N VAL A 160 8.69 -17.02 -16.66
CA VAL A 160 7.61 -16.58 -15.76
C VAL A 160 6.39 -17.51 -15.75
N TYR A 161 6.39 -18.54 -16.60
CA TYR A 161 5.31 -19.51 -16.72
C TYR A 161 5.69 -20.84 -16.08
N LEU A 162 4.71 -21.43 -15.38
CA LEU A 162 4.81 -22.78 -14.85
C LEU A 162 4.67 -23.80 -15.98
N ASP A 163 3.68 -23.61 -16.85
CA ASP A 163 3.43 -24.44 -18.02
C ASP A 163 2.54 -23.70 -19.03
N ILE A 164 2.39 -24.28 -20.22
CA ILE A 164 1.42 -23.86 -21.24
C ILE A 164 0.65 -25.09 -21.70
N TRP A 165 -0.67 -25.00 -21.74
CA TRP A 165 -1.55 -26.11 -22.11
C TRP A 165 -2.32 -25.80 -23.37
N LEU A 166 -2.37 -26.78 -24.27
CA LEU A 166 -3.21 -26.77 -25.45
C LEU A 166 -4.34 -27.78 -25.24
N THR A 167 -5.59 -27.33 -25.40
CA THR A 167 -6.76 -28.18 -25.25
C THR A 167 -7.53 -28.28 -26.56
N ASP A 168 -8.18 -29.43 -26.77
CA ASP A 168 -9.22 -29.55 -27.78
C ASP A 168 -10.51 -28.82 -27.36
N THR A 169 -11.54 -28.89 -28.20
CA THR A 169 -12.85 -28.28 -27.97
C THR A 169 -13.67 -28.96 -26.87
N GLU A 170 -13.28 -30.16 -26.45
CA GLU A 170 -13.96 -30.91 -25.39
C GLU A 170 -13.35 -30.60 -24.02
N GLY A 171 -12.15 -30.00 -23.98
CA GLY A 171 -11.44 -29.65 -22.76
C GLY A 171 -10.34 -30.64 -22.39
N THR A 172 -9.98 -31.56 -23.28
CA THR A 172 -8.86 -32.46 -23.05
C THR A 172 -7.54 -31.76 -23.37
N ILE A 173 -6.57 -31.80 -22.47
CA ILE A 173 -5.23 -31.28 -22.72
C ILE A 173 -4.50 -32.23 -23.69
N ILE A 174 -4.24 -31.77 -24.92
CA ILE A 174 -3.59 -32.57 -25.97
C ILE A 174 -2.08 -32.33 -26.06
N ALA A 175 -1.59 -31.19 -25.56
CA ALA A 175 -0.17 -30.88 -25.48
C ALA A 175 0.12 -29.97 -24.27
N SER A 176 1.32 -30.13 -23.69
CA SER A 176 1.85 -29.31 -22.60
C SER A 176 3.30 -28.95 -22.88
N GLY A 177 3.77 -27.82 -22.35
CA GLY A 177 5.16 -27.38 -22.50
C GLY A 177 6.15 -28.08 -21.57
N ARG A 178 5.68 -28.70 -20.47
CA ARG A 178 6.52 -29.48 -19.53
C ARG A 178 5.94 -30.86 -19.22
N PRO A 179 5.70 -31.71 -20.23
CA PRO A 179 5.06 -33.01 -20.04
C PRO A 179 5.89 -33.97 -19.16
N ASP A 180 7.22 -33.82 -19.15
CA ASP A 180 8.12 -34.65 -18.33
C ASP A 180 8.07 -34.29 -16.84
N THR A 181 7.85 -33.00 -16.54
CA THR A 181 7.69 -32.46 -15.18
C THR A 181 6.29 -32.75 -14.65
N TYR A 182 5.26 -32.38 -15.42
CA TYR A 182 3.86 -32.51 -15.02
C TYR A 182 3.19 -33.66 -15.77
N ARG A 183 3.62 -34.89 -15.48
CA ARG A 183 3.19 -36.10 -16.22
C ARG A 183 1.68 -36.39 -16.21
N ARG A 184 0.94 -35.77 -15.29
CA ARG A 184 -0.53 -35.90 -15.17
C ARG A 184 -1.29 -34.91 -16.04
N VAL A 185 -0.61 -33.96 -16.67
CA VAL A 185 -1.23 -32.90 -17.48
C VAL A 185 -1.71 -33.42 -18.82
N PRO A 186 -0.90 -34.10 -19.66
CA PRO A 186 -1.39 -34.61 -20.93
C PRO A 186 -2.55 -35.60 -20.74
N GLY A 187 -3.66 -35.35 -21.45
CA GLY A 187 -4.89 -36.14 -21.35
C GLY A 187 -5.81 -35.78 -20.17
N ALA A 188 -5.45 -34.81 -19.33
CA ALA A 188 -6.35 -34.34 -18.27
C ALA A 188 -7.53 -33.57 -18.87
N ASP A 189 -8.68 -33.68 -18.18
CA ASP A 189 -9.89 -32.95 -18.51
C ASP A 189 -9.94 -31.63 -17.71
N VAL A 190 -10.02 -30.51 -18.44
CA VAL A 190 -10.19 -29.16 -17.91
C VAL A 190 -11.47 -28.50 -18.45
N SER A 191 -12.42 -29.30 -18.95
CA SER A 191 -13.70 -28.82 -19.50
C SER A 191 -14.48 -27.96 -18.51
N GLN A 192 -14.34 -28.19 -17.21
CA GLN A 192 -15.04 -27.39 -16.18
C GLN A 192 -14.24 -26.18 -15.68
N ALA A 193 -13.01 -25.98 -16.17
CA ALA A 193 -12.19 -24.85 -15.74
C ALA A 193 -12.75 -23.53 -16.28
N ASP A 194 -12.79 -22.50 -15.43
CA ASP A 194 -13.30 -21.17 -15.79
C ASP A 194 -12.61 -20.58 -17.02
N TRP A 195 -11.27 -20.67 -17.06
CA TRP A 195 -10.48 -20.16 -18.17
C TRP A 195 -10.80 -20.87 -19.48
N PHE A 196 -11.01 -22.19 -19.46
CA PHE A 196 -11.36 -22.96 -20.65
C PHE A 196 -12.75 -22.56 -21.16
N GLN A 197 -13.74 -22.51 -20.26
CA GLN A 197 -15.11 -22.11 -20.58
C GLN A 197 -15.19 -20.66 -21.09
N ALA A 198 -14.37 -19.77 -20.55
CA ALA A 198 -14.27 -18.40 -21.04
C ALA A 198 -13.67 -18.34 -22.45
N ALA A 199 -12.54 -19.03 -22.70
CA ALA A 199 -11.92 -19.11 -24.01
C ALA A 199 -12.86 -19.72 -25.07
N MET A 200 -13.63 -20.73 -24.71
CA MET A 200 -14.64 -21.33 -25.59
C MET A 200 -15.81 -20.39 -25.95
N ARG A 201 -15.93 -19.22 -25.30
CA ARG A 201 -16.91 -18.18 -25.67
C ARG A 201 -16.33 -17.10 -26.58
N HIS A 202 -15.02 -17.13 -26.85
CA HIS A 202 -14.39 -16.15 -27.75
C HIS A 202 -14.92 -16.31 -29.17
N ARG A 203 -15.09 -15.17 -29.84
CA ARG A 203 -15.63 -15.01 -31.19
C ARG A 203 -14.54 -14.79 -32.23
N ASP A 204 -13.38 -14.32 -31.81
CA ASP A 204 -12.21 -14.06 -32.63
C ASP A 204 -10.90 -14.25 -31.83
N GLY A 205 -9.77 -14.13 -32.51
CA GLY A 205 -8.43 -14.33 -31.92
C GLY A 205 -7.90 -13.14 -31.11
N ASP A 206 -8.60 -12.00 -31.10
CA ASP A 206 -8.17 -10.81 -30.35
C ASP A 206 -8.65 -10.85 -28.89
N GLN A 207 -9.57 -11.76 -28.58
CA GLN A 207 -10.10 -11.98 -27.24
C GLN A 207 -9.21 -12.89 -26.40
N TYR A 208 -9.07 -12.53 -25.12
CA TYR A 208 -8.42 -13.32 -24.10
C TYR A 208 -9.25 -13.28 -22.81
N HIS A 209 -9.01 -14.23 -21.92
CA HIS A 209 -9.55 -14.23 -20.56
C HIS A 209 -8.41 -14.32 -19.56
N ALA A 210 -8.51 -13.54 -18.48
CA ALA A 210 -7.60 -13.59 -17.34
C ALA A 210 -8.34 -14.20 -16.15
N GLY A 211 -7.90 -15.39 -15.73
CA GLY A 211 -8.49 -16.11 -14.62
C GLY A 211 -8.15 -15.49 -13.26
N ALA A 212 -8.86 -15.93 -12.23
CA ALA A 212 -8.52 -15.60 -10.85
C ALA A 212 -7.20 -16.29 -10.43
N VAL A 213 -6.52 -15.72 -9.44
CA VAL A 213 -5.41 -16.39 -8.77
C VAL A 213 -5.94 -17.58 -7.98
N GLN A 214 -5.50 -18.79 -8.32
CA GLN A 214 -5.94 -20.02 -7.67
C GLN A 214 -4.81 -21.06 -7.60
N GLN A 215 -5.00 -22.07 -6.77
CA GLN A 215 -4.13 -23.25 -6.78
C GLN A 215 -4.51 -24.15 -7.95
N GLU A 216 -3.50 -24.64 -8.68
CA GLU A 216 -3.70 -25.54 -9.80
C GLU A 216 -3.31 -26.99 -9.43
N PRO A 217 -4.27 -27.91 -9.23
CA PRO A 217 -4.00 -29.28 -8.81
C PRO A 217 -3.09 -30.07 -9.74
N LEU A 218 -3.12 -29.80 -11.05
CA LEU A 218 -2.25 -30.49 -12.02
C LEU A 218 -0.80 -29.99 -11.98
N LEU A 219 -0.55 -28.83 -11.38
CA LEU A 219 0.77 -28.24 -11.15
C LEU A 219 1.18 -28.31 -9.67
N GLU A 220 0.91 -29.42 -9.00
CA GLU A 220 1.27 -29.65 -7.59
C GLU A 220 0.67 -28.61 -6.63
N ASN A 221 -0.50 -28.06 -6.96
CA ASN A 221 -1.17 -26.97 -6.24
C ASN A 221 -0.37 -25.66 -6.21
N ALA A 222 0.53 -25.45 -7.17
CA ALA A 222 1.16 -24.15 -7.38
C ALA A 222 0.09 -23.08 -7.62
N ARG A 223 0.33 -21.86 -7.13
CA ARG A 223 -0.59 -20.74 -7.34
C ARG A 223 -0.34 -20.10 -8.69
N SER A 224 -1.36 -20.07 -9.52
CA SER A 224 -1.30 -19.55 -10.88
C SER A 224 -2.43 -18.57 -11.16
N CYS A 225 -2.15 -17.62 -12.06
CA CYS A 225 -3.15 -16.83 -12.74
C CYS A 225 -3.17 -17.30 -14.20
N ILE A 226 -4.23 -17.98 -14.62
CA ILE A 226 -4.27 -18.60 -15.95
C ILE A 226 -4.84 -17.60 -16.95
N PHE A 227 -4.06 -17.27 -17.98
CA PHE A 227 -4.56 -16.53 -19.13
C PHE A 227 -4.93 -17.50 -20.23
N SER A 228 -6.01 -17.24 -20.95
CA SER A 228 -6.50 -18.17 -21.97
C SER A 228 -7.03 -17.46 -23.21
N ALA A 229 -6.92 -18.14 -24.35
CA ALA A 229 -7.45 -17.71 -25.63
C ALA A 229 -7.96 -18.90 -26.45
N ALA A 230 -8.90 -18.65 -27.34
CA ALA A 230 -9.34 -19.64 -28.32
C ALA A 230 -8.31 -19.78 -29.44
N VAL A 231 -8.13 -21.02 -29.91
CA VAL A 231 -7.36 -21.32 -31.11
C VAL A 231 -8.33 -21.51 -32.27
N PHE A 232 -8.10 -20.79 -33.37
CA PHE A 232 -8.94 -20.83 -34.56
C PHE A 232 -8.19 -21.47 -35.73
N GLY A 233 -8.89 -22.31 -36.49
CA GLY A 233 -8.38 -22.92 -37.72
C GLY A 233 -8.63 -22.02 -38.94
N GLY A 234 -7.61 -21.80 -39.78
CA GLY A 234 -7.68 -20.94 -40.96
C GLY A 234 -7.23 -19.49 -40.71
N ALA A 235 -7.54 -18.57 -41.62
CA ALA A 235 -7.25 -17.13 -41.44
C ALA A 235 -8.13 -16.52 -40.32
N GLN A 236 -7.78 -15.32 -39.83
CA GLN A 236 -8.46 -14.63 -38.72
C GLN A 236 -10.00 -14.76 -38.79
N GLY A 237 -10.60 -15.34 -37.74
CA GLY A 237 -12.05 -15.55 -37.64
C GLY A 237 -12.57 -16.89 -38.19
N GLY A 238 -11.69 -17.89 -38.39
CA GLY A 238 -12.08 -19.25 -38.77
C GLY A 238 -12.84 -20.02 -37.68
N GLU A 239 -12.97 -21.34 -37.82
CA GLU A 239 -13.65 -22.16 -36.82
C GLU A 239 -12.78 -22.31 -35.56
N ARG A 240 -13.37 -22.22 -34.37
CA ARG A 240 -12.65 -22.49 -33.13
C ARG A 240 -12.39 -23.99 -33.02
N ILE A 241 -11.11 -24.36 -32.95
CA ILE A 241 -10.65 -25.76 -32.95
C ILE A 241 -10.07 -26.21 -31.61
N GLY A 242 -9.89 -25.29 -30.66
CA GLY A 242 -9.40 -25.59 -29.31
C GLY A 242 -9.15 -24.32 -28.48
N THR A 243 -8.42 -24.47 -27.39
CA THR A 243 -7.99 -23.35 -26.55
C THR A 243 -6.53 -23.49 -26.12
N ILE A 244 -5.91 -22.38 -25.77
CA ILE A 244 -4.61 -22.34 -25.12
C ILE A 244 -4.77 -21.69 -23.74
N GLY A 245 -4.12 -22.28 -22.73
CA GLY A 245 -4.00 -21.73 -21.38
C GLY A 245 -2.53 -21.55 -21.02
N ILE A 246 -2.14 -20.35 -20.61
CA ILE A 246 -0.78 -20.06 -20.11
C ILE A 246 -0.84 -19.89 -18.59
N LEU A 247 -0.05 -20.68 -17.88
CA LEU A 247 -0.12 -20.80 -16.43
C LEU A 247 0.96 -19.91 -15.81
N PHE A 248 0.61 -18.64 -15.57
CA PHE A 248 1.53 -17.65 -15.01
C PHE A 248 1.89 -18.00 -13.57
N ASP A 249 3.18 -17.95 -13.23
CA ASP A 249 3.68 -18.24 -11.88
C ASP A 249 3.39 -17.08 -10.93
N TRP A 250 2.14 -16.98 -10.49
CA TRP A 250 1.70 -15.87 -9.66
C TRP A 250 2.51 -15.76 -8.36
N GLN A 251 2.83 -16.89 -7.74
CA GLN A 251 3.51 -16.91 -6.44
C GLN A 251 4.89 -16.26 -6.51
N ASN A 252 5.72 -16.66 -7.47
CA ASN A 252 7.07 -16.11 -7.58
C ASN A 252 7.05 -14.66 -8.08
N GLN A 253 6.15 -14.33 -9.01
CA GLN A 253 6.08 -12.97 -9.57
C GLN A 253 5.56 -11.97 -8.55
N ALA A 254 4.50 -12.29 -7.80
CA ALA A 254 4.00 -11.43 -6.75
C ALA A 254 5.03 -11.23 -5.62
N ARG A 255 5.75 -12.29 -5.24
CA ARG A 255 6.82 -12.20 -4.25
C ARG A 255 7.96 -11.30 -4.71
N SER A 256 8.42 -11.44 -5.95
CA SER A 256 9.47 -10.59 -6.52
C SER A 256 9.09 -9.10 -6.49
N VAL A 257 7.83 -8.78 -6.83
CA VAL A 257 7.32 -7.41 -6.78
C VAL A 257 7.26 -6.87 -5.34
N ILE A 258 6.72 -7.64 -4.40
CA ILE A 258 6.65 -7.28 -2.98
C ILE A 258 8.05 -7.09 -2.36
N ASP A 259 8.98 -8.00 -2.66
CA ASP A 259 10.35 -7.94 -2.18
C ASP A 259 11.11 -6.76 -2.82
N GLY A 260 10.75 -6.37 -4.05
CA GLY A 260 11.32 -5.21 -4.76
C GLY A 260 10.90 -3.83 -4.25
N VAL A 261 9.86 -3.72 -3.41
CA VAL A 261 9.42 -2.43 -2.86
C VAL A 261 10.51 -1.81 -1.96
N ARG A 262 10.84 -0.55 -2.21
CA ARG A 262 11.95 0.15 -1.53
C ARG A 262 11.54 0.68 -0.15
N LEU A 263 11.72 -0.16 0.86
CA LEU A 263 11.60 0.17 2.29
C LEU A 263 12.95 -0.08 2.97
N SER A 264 13.28 0.71 3.99
CA SER A 264 14.38 0.35 4.89
C SER A 264 14.05 -0.92 5.68
N ASP A 265 15.05 -1.56 6.29
CA ASP A 265 14.82 -2.77 7.10
C ASP A 265 13.85 -2.51 8.27
N GLU A 266 13.98 -1.36 8.93
CA GLU A 266 13.06 -0.93 9.99
C GLU A 266 11.64 -0.71 9.48
N GLU A 267 11.50 -0.08 8.31
CA GLU A 267 10.19 0.10 7.68
C GLU A 267 9.57 -1.21 7.28
N ARG A 268 10.35 -2.13 6.69
CA ARG A 268 9.89 -3.45 6.28
C ARG A 268 9.46 -4.29 7.48
N ALA A 269 10.18 -4.22 8.61
CA ALA A 269 9.82 -4.95 9.84
C ALA A 269 8.46 -4.54 10.44
N ARG A 270 8.01 -3.30 10.17
CA ARG A 270 6.74 -2.75 10.65
C ARG A 270 5.68 -2.59 9.56
N SER A 271 5.95 -3.06 8.34
CA SER A 271 5.03 -2.96 7.20
C SER A 271 4.56 -4.34 6.75
N GLN A 272 3.31 -4.42 6.33
CA GLN A 272 2.74 -5.53 5.61
C GLN A 272 2.33 -5.07 4.22
N LEU A 273 2.92 -5.68 3.20
CA LEU A 273 2.62 -5.40 1.80
C LEU A 273 1.69 -6.49 1.29
N MET A 274 0.69 -6.10 0.52
CA MET A 274 -0.38 -6.96 0.09
C MET A 274 -0.80 -6.63 -1.35
N LEU A 275 -1.17 -7.67 -2.09
CA LEU A 275 -1.96 -7.54 -3.31
C LEU A 275 -3.33 -8.14 -3.03
N VAL A 276 -4.38 -7.44 -3.43
CA VAL A 276 -5.78 -7.87 -3.25
C VAL A 276 -6.54 -7.80 -4.56
N ASP A 277 -7.45 -8.76 -4.78
CA ASP A 277 -8.28 -8.79 -5.99
C ASP A 277 -9.42 -7.76 -5.95
N ALA A 278 -10.24 -7.72 -7.01
CA ALA A 278 -11.40 -6.82 -7.11
C ALA A 278 -12.51 -7.08 -6.09
N GLN A 279 -12.46 -8.22 -5.39
CA GLN A 279 -13.35 -8.55 -4.27
C GLN A 279 -12.65 -8.33 -2.91
N HIS A 280 -11.51 -7.65 -2.93
CA HIS A 280 -10.65 -7.37 -1.78
C HIS A 280 -10.15 -8.63 -1.09
N ARG A 281 -9.92 -9.72 -1.84
CA ARG A 281 -9.39 -10.96 -1.28
C ARG A 281 -7.87 -11.04 -1.40
N LEU A 282 -7.30 -11.71 -0.41
CA LEU A 282 -5.90 -12.12 -0.22
C LEU A 282 -5.23 -12.71 -1.47
N ILE A 283 -4.53 -11.99 -2.37
CA ILE A 283 -3.83 -12.67 -3.50
C ILE A 283 -2.31 -12.71 -3.37
N ALA A 284 -1.67 -11.84 -2.60
CA ALA A 284 -0.28 -12.01 -2.18
C ALA A 284 0.02 -11.19 -0.91
N SER A 285 0.99 -11.62 -0.09
CA SER A 285 1.44 -10.86 1.07
C SER A 285 2.94 -11.01 1.32
N SER A 286 3.55 -9.99 1.94
CA SER A 286 4.87 -10.09 2.54
C SER A 286 4.90 -10.92 3.82
N ASP A 287 3.76 -11.15 4.49
CA ASP A 287 3.67 -12.04 5.64
C ASP A 287 3.51 -13.50 5.16
N PRO A 288 4.50 -14.39 5.42
CA PRO A 288 4.42 -15.79 5.00
C PRO A 288 3.30 -16.57 5.70
N LYS A 289 2.74 -16.05 6.81
CA LYS A 289 1.63 -16.67 7.54
C LYS A 289 0.27 -16.20 7.05
N ALA A 290 0.20 -15.21 6.17
CA ALA A 290 -1.05 -14.69 5.67
C ALA A 290 -1.83 -15.76 4.88
N GLN A 291 -3.12 -15.87 5.20
CA GLN A 291 -4.01 -16.80 4.50
C GLN A 291 -4.52 -16.13 3.23
N LEU A 292 -4.09 -16.60 2.07
CA LEU A 292 -4.64 -16.09 0.80
C LEU A 292 -6.12 -16.46 0.66
N GLY A 293 -6.86 -15.62 -0.05
CA GLY A 293 -8.32 -15.70 -0.20
C GLY A 293 -9.11 -14.99 0.91
N THR A 294 -8.48 -14.60 2.03
CA THR A 294 -9.16 -13.86 3.09
C THR A 294 -9.55 -12.46 2.61
N SER A 295 -10.74 -11.99 3.00
CA SER A 295 -11.15 -10.62 2.72
C SER A 295 -10.35 -9.64 3.57
N ILE A 296 -9.81 -8.60 2.93
CA ILE A 296 -9.12 -7.48 3.55
C ILE A 296 -10.06 -6.29 3.59
N ALA A 297 -10.20 -5.67 4.76
CA ALA A 297 -10.99 -4.46 4.91
C ALA A 297 -10.21 -3.26 4.37
N LEU A 298 -10.59 -2.80 3.17
CA LEU A 298 -10.04 -1.58 2.59
C LEU A 298 -10.91 -0.37 2.95
N GLN A 299 -10.32 0.63 3.57
CA GLN A 299 -10.97 1.91 3.82
C GLN A 299 -10.80 2.84 2.61
N LEU A 300 -11.53 2.55 1.54
CA LEU A 300 -11.50 3.34 0.32
C LEU A 300 -12.19 4.68 0.53
N ARG A 301 -11.52 5.79 0.17
CA ARG A 301 -12.15 7.10 0.06
C ARG A 301 -12.93 7.17 -1.26
N GLN A 302 -14.17 7.68 -1.19
CA GLN A 302 -14.99 7.90 -2.39
C GLN A 302 -14.20 8.70 -3.43
N ASP A 303 -14.28 8.27 -4.68
CA ASP A 303 -13.64 8.89 -5.86
C ASP A 303 -12.11 8.91 -5.89
N GLN A 304 -11.42 8.16 -5.01
CA GLN A 304 -9.96 8.04 -5.04
C GLN A 304 -9.49 6.63 -5.38
N LYS A 305 -8.78 6.51 -6.52
CA LYS A 305 -8.10 5.26 -6.93
C LYS A 305 -6.89 4.94 -6.06
N THR A 306 -6.20 5.96 -5.57
CA THR A 306 -5.02 5.85 -4.70
C THR A 306 -5.26 6.72 -3.47
N GLY A 307 -4.95 6.20 -2.29
CA GLY A 307 -5.20 6.92 -1.05
C GLY A 307 -4.57 6.27 0.17
N TYR A 308 -4.74 6.93 1.31
CA TYR A 308 -4.31 6.42 2.60
C TYR A 308 -5.27 6.85 3.71
N CYS A 309 -5.30 6.08 4.78
CA CYS A 309 -6.16 6.30 5.93
C CYS A 309 -5.50 5.74 7.20
N SER A 310 -6.04 6.14 8.34
CA SER A 310 -5.68 5.55 9.62
C SER A 310 -6.55 4.31 9.83
N LEU A 311 -5.96 3.12 9.83
CA LEU A 311 -6.67 1.88 10.11
C LEU A 311 -7.01 1.77 11.61
N ASN A 312 -6.08 2.25 12.44
CA ASN A 312 -6.19 2.41 13.89
C ASN A 312 -5.18 3.49 14.33
N ASP A 313 -5.18 3.87 15.61
CA ASP A 313 -4.32 4.94 16.17
C ASP A 313 -2.82 4.79 15.87
N HIS A 314 -2.37 3.62 15.43
CA HIS A 314 -0.96 3.31 15.22
C HIS A 314 -0.65 2.73 13.83
N THR A 315 -1.60 2.68 12.89
CA THR A 315 -1.37 2.02 11.59
C THR A 315 -1.94 2.84 10.44
N ILE A 316 -1.10 3.13 9.45
CA ILE A 316 -1.52 3.71 8.19
C ILE A 316 -1.81 2.57 7.22
N GLN A 317 -3.00 2.57 6.60
CA GLN A 317 -3.31 1.74 5.44
C GLN A 317 -3.30 2.62 4.20
N ALA A 318 -2.36 2.37 3.29
CA ALA A 318 -2.30 2.97 1.97
C ALA A 318 -2.72 1.95 0.92
N TYR A 319 -3.39 2.41 -0.13
CA TYR A 319 -3.90 1.57 -1.20
C TYR A 319 -3.80 2.26 -2.56
N SER A 320 -3.68 1.47 -3.62
CA SER A 320 -3.71 1.93 -5.00
C SER A 320 -4.41 0.92 -5.89
N LEU A 321 -5.49 1.33 -6.55
CA LEU A 321 -6.16 0.56 -7.59
C LEU A 321 -5.28 0.49 -8.83
N THR A 322 -5.28 -0.67 -9.48
CA THR A 322 -4.73 -0.88 -10.84
C THR A 322 -5.07 0.30 -11.78
N PRO A 323 -4.06 1.02 -12.30
CA PRO A 323 -4.29 2.06 -13.30
C PRO A 323 -4.57 1.49 -14.69
N GLY A 324 -4.25 0.21 -14.92
CA GLY A 324 -4.16 -0.37 -16.26
C GLY A 324 -2.83 -0.03 -16.94
N PHE A 325 -2.60 -0.61 -18.12
CA PHE A 325 -1.40 -0.40 -18.91
C PHE A 325 -1.70 -0.53 -20.40
N GLU A 326 -1.42 0.51 -21.19
CA GLU A 326 -1.72 0.56 -22.62
C GLU A 326 -3.21 0.24 -22.92
N THR A 327 -3.50 -0.88 -23.58
CA THR A 327 -4.86 -1.34 -23.90
C THR A 327 -5.46 -2.26 -22.84
N TYR A 328 -4.71 -2.59 -21.78
CA TYR A 328 -5.17 -3.41 -20.67
C TYR A 328 -5.73 -2.54 -19.55
N ALA A 329 -7.02 -2.71 -19.28
CA ALA A 329 -7.75 -1.89 -18.31
C ALA A 329 -7.44 -2.22 -16.83
N GLY A 330 -6.70 -3.31 -16.55
CA GLY A 330 -6.52 -3.82 -15.20
C GLY A 330 -7.62 -4.78 -14.74
N LEU A 331 -7.35 -5.58 -13.71
CA LEU A 331 -8.31 -6.56 -13.15
C LEU A 331 -9.11 -6.03 -11.96
N GLY A 332 -9.09 -4.72 -11.72
CA GLY A 332 -9.65 -4.10 -10.52
C GLY A 332 -8.90 -4.44 -9.23
N TRP A 333 -7.64 -4.87 -9.32
CA TRP A 333 -6.81 -5.25 -8.17
C TRP A 333 -6.21 -4.04 -7.48
N TYR A 334 -5.81 -4.22 -6.22
CA TYR A 334 -5.16 -3.18 -5.44
C TYR A 334 -3.81 -3.63 -4.92
N GLY A 335 -2.84 -2.70 -4.97
CA GLY A 335 -1.71 -2.70 -4.06
C GLY A 335 -2.16 -2.13 -2.72
N VAL A 336 -1.70 -2.72 -1.61
CA VAL A 336 -2.01 -2.25 -0.26
C VAL A 336 -0.76 -2.35 0.60
N ILE A 337 -0.48 -1.31 1.36
CA ILE A 337 0.60 -1.29 2.35
C ILE A 337 0.02 -0.84 3.68
N GLU A 338 0.11 -1.70 4.68
CA GLU A 338 -0.19 -1.36 6.07
C GLU A 338 1.12 -1.16 6.82
N GLN A 339 1.34 0.03 7.36
CA GLN A 339 2.55 0.35 8.11
C GLN A 339 2.20 0.81 9.53
N ARG A 340 2.75 0.12 10.52
CA ARG A 340 2.68 0.56 11.91
C ARG A 340 3.58 1.79 12.09
N LEU A 341 3.02 2.83 12.69
CA LEU A 341 3.76 4.02 13.11
C LEU A 341 4.85 3.60 14.10
N PRO A 342 6.02 4.26 14.09
CA PRO A 342 7.01 4.02 15.12
C PRO A 342 6.37 4.31 16.48
N ASN A 343 6.61 3.45 17.48
CA ASN A 343 6.25 3.78 18.85
C ASN A 343 6.88 5.13 19.17
N GLN A 344 6.07 6.10 19.59
CA GLN A 344 6.61 7.20 20.37
C GLN A 344 7.09 6.55 21.66
N GLU A 345 8.39 6.31 21.80
CA GLU A 345 8.92 5.96 23.11
C GLU A 345 8.49 7.05 24.09
N PRO A 346 7.76 6.72 25.17
CA PRO A 346 7.57 7.67 26.25
C PRO A 346 8.93 7.85 26.91
N GLY A 347 9.68 8.87 26.48
CA GLY A 347 10.92 9.30 27.13
C GLY A 347 12.22 9.15 26.35
N ALA A 348 12.23 9.09 25.01
CA ALA A 348 13.48 9.33 24.28
C ALA A 348 13.93 10.78 24.53
N PRO A 349 15.10 11.02 25.16
CA PRO A 349 15.58 12.38 25.42
C PRO A 349 15.91 13.06 24.10
N GLY A 350 15.38 14.27 23.91
CA GLY A 350 15.73 15.13 22.79
C GLY A 350 17.24 15.27 22.67
N ILE A 351 17.76 15.04 21.48
CA ILE A 351 19.13 15.39 21.09
C ILE A 351 19.15 16.87 20.76
#